data_AF-A0A158SQ50-F1
#
_entry.id   AF-A0A158SQ50-F1
#
_cell.length_a   1.000
_cell.length_b   1.000
_cell.length_c   1.000
_cell.angle_alpha   90.00
_cell.angle_beta   90.00
_cell.angle_gamma   90.00
#
_symmetry.space_group_name_H-M   'P 1'
#
loop_
_entity.id
_entity.type
_entity.pdbx_description
1 polymer ?
#
loop_
_entity_poly.entity_id
_entity_poly.type
_entity_poly.pdbx_seq_one_letter_code
_entity_poly.pdbx_strand_id
1 'polypeptide(L)'
;MAGAGEVEDNLGIPRSTLSSWQQKGMVVGLLRGTRKLTYPLDQFVDARPLEGIADILRLAPEARSAWLWLRQPHGALNNRAPLDALKAGDRQEVVIVAERDFA
;
A
#
# COMPACT_ATOMS: atom_id res chain seq x y z
N MET A 1 -6.00 -10.39 -0.82
CA MET A 1 -6.67 -9.23 -1.45
C MET A 1 -8.15 -9.35 -1.14
N ALA A 2 -8.82 -8.24 -0.85
CA ALA A 2 -10.23 -8.19 -0.44
C ALA A 2 -10.95 -7.08 -1.21
N GLY A 3 -12.22 -7.30 -1.59
CA GLY A 3 -13.09 -6.22 -2.06
C GLY A 3 -13.48 -5.28 -0.92
N ALA A 4 -14.05 -4.12 -1.24
CA ALA A 4 -14.43 -3.13 -0.21
C ALA A 4 -15.38 -3.68 0.87
N GLY A 5 -16.30 -4.59 0.52
CA GLY A 5 -17.17 -5.25 1.50
C GLY A 5 -16.47 -6.28 2.38
N GLU A 6 -15.48 -6.98 1.83
CA GLU A 6 -14.66 -7.91 2.62
C GLU A 6 -13.72 -7.15 3.56
N VAL A 7 -13.19 -6.00 3.14
CA VAL A 7 -12.38 -5.13 4.02
C VAL A 7 -13.21 -4.61 5.21
N GLU A 8 -14.46 -4.23 4.97
CA GLU A 8 -15.38 -3.81 6.02
C GLU A 8 -15.69 -4.94 7.00
N ASP A 9 -15.95 -6.15 6.50
CA ASP A 9 -16.23 -7.33 7.33
C ASP A 9 -15.01 -7.78 8.16
N ASN A 10 -13.83 -7.82 7.55
CA ASN A 10 -12.63 -8.35 8.20
C ASN A 10 -11.93 -7.34 9.13
N LEU A 11 -11.95 -6.05 8.78
CA LEU A 11 -11.19 -5.00 9.48
C LEU A 11 -12.09 -3.96 10.15
N GLY A 12 -13.40 -4.01 9.96
CA GLY A 12 -14.33 -3.00 10.49
C GLY A 12 -14.19 -1.62 9.84
N ILE A 13 -13.50 -1.53 8.69
CA ILE A 13 -13.28 -0.26 7.97
C ILE A 13 -14.49 0.04 7.08
N PRO A 14 -15.24 1.12 7.31
CA PRO A 14 -16.38 1.45 6.47
C PRO A 14 -15.99 1.67 5.01
N ARG A 15 -16.83 1.23 4.06
CA ARG A 15 -16.57 1.40 2.62
C ARG A 15 -16.34 2.86 2.22
N SER A 16 -17.05 3.79 2.85
CA SER A 16 -16.91 5.23 2.63
C SER A 16 -15.53 5.75 3.07
N THR A 17 -15.04 5.27 4.20
CA THR A 17 -13.69 5.56 4.72
C THR A 17 -12.63 4.99 3.78
N LEU A 18 -12.76 3.73 3.38
CA LEU A 18 -11.84 3.08 2.45
C LEU A 18 -11.80 3.78 1.09
N SER A 19 -12.97 4.17 0.56
CA SER A 19 -13.09 4.96 -0.67
C SER A 19 -12.40 6.32 -0.53
N SER A 20 -12.62 7.01 0.60
CA SER A 20 -11.98 8.30 0.87
C SER A 20 -10.46 8.20 0.97
N TRP A 21 -9.94 7.15 1.62
CA TRP A 21 -8.51 6.88 1.68
C TRP A 21 -7.92 6.57 0.30
N GLN A 22 -8.64 5.81 -0.52
CA GLN A 22 -8.19 5.47 -1.88
C GLN A 22 -8.14 6.72 -2.76
N GLN A 23 -9.15 7.59 -2.71
CA GLN A 23 -9.17 8.87 -3.43
C GLN A 23 -8.05 9.81 -2.99
N LYS A 24 -7.64 9.75 -1.72
CA LYS A 24 -6.51 10.50 -1.17
C LYS A 24 -5.14 9.86 -1.44
N GLY A 25 -5.10 8.72 -2.13
CA GLY A 25 -3.85 7.98 -2.38
C GLY A 25 -3.21 7.40 -1.11
N MET A 26 -3.99 7.17 -0.04
CA MET A 26 -3.49 6.62 1.22
C MET A 26 -3.45 5.10 1.24
N VAL A 27 -4.22 4.45 0.36
CA VAL A 27 -4.29 2.99 0.25
C VAL A 27 -4.14 2.58 -1.21
N VAL A 28 -3.49 1.43 -1.40
CA VAL A 28 -3.40 0.74 -2.68
C VAL A 28 -4.75 0.10 -2.99
N GLY A 29 -5.39 0.60 -4.05
CA GLY A 29 -6.51 -0.05 -4.71
C GLY A 29 -6.06 -0.63 -6.05
N LEU A 30 -6.20 -1.94 -6.22
CA LEU A 30 -5.85 -2.66 -7.45
C LEU A 30 -7.11 -3.01 -8.23
N LEU A 31 -7.15 -2.67 -9.52
CA LEU A 31 -8.23 -3.07 -10.41
C LEU A 31 -8.20 -4.60 -10.62
N ARG A 32 -9.34 -5.23 -10.37
CA ARG A 32 -9.63 -6.63 -10.69
C ARG A 32 -10.71 -6.66 -11.78
N GLY A 33 -10.28 -7.01 -13.00
CA GLY A 33 -11.12 -6.90 -14.19
C GLY A 33 -11.28 -5.44 -14.61
N THR A 34 -12.48 -5.06 -15.06
CA THR A 34 -12.71 -3.74 -15.67
C THR A 34 -13.17 -2.64 -14.72
N ARG A 35 -13.73 -2.99 -13.54
CA ARG A 35 -14.35 -1.97 -12.65
C ARG A 35 -14.24 -2.22 -11.16
N LYS A 36 -13.93 -3.45 -10.71
CA LYS A 36 -13.90 -3.77 -9.28
C LYS A 36 -12.52 -3.49 -8.71
N LEU A 37 -12.45 -2.71 -7.63
CA LEU A 37 -11.23 -2.54 -6.86
C LEU A 37 -11.08 -3.65 -5.82
N THR A 38 -9.85 -4.08 -5.64
CA THR A 38 -9.43 -4.99 -4.58
C THR A 38 -8.28 -4.37 -3.82
N TYR A 39 -8.28 -4.57 -2.52
CA TYR A 39 -7.36 -3.98 -1.57
C TYR A 39 -6.52 -5.10 -0.96
N PRO A 40 -5.19 -5.06 -1.07
CA PRO A 40 -4.35 -5.90 -0.25
C PRO A 40 -4.60 -5.66 1.24
N LEU A 41 -4.69 -6.71 2.05
CA LEU A 41 -4.98 -6.56 3.49
C LEU A 41 -3.72 -6.21 4.29
N ASP A 42 -2.55 -6.64 3.83
CA ASP A 42 -1.26 -6.41 4.49
C ASP A 42 -0.84 -4.92 4.57
N GLN A 43 -1.56 -4.05 3.88
CA GLN A 43 -1.37 -2.60 3.91
C GLN A 43 -2.06 -1.93 5.11
N PHE A 44 -2.84 -2.67 5.89
CA PHE A 44 -3.54 -2.15 7.06
C PHE A 44 -2.89 -2.66 8.35
N VAL A 45 -2.78 -1.78 9.33
CA VAL A 45 -2.39 -2.09 10.71
C VAL A 45 -3.42 -1.44 11.62
N ASP A 46 -3.99 -2.22 12.55
CA ASP A 46 -5.05 -1.75 13.48
C ASP A 46 -6.19 -0.98 12.79
N ALA A 47 -6.67 -1.52 11.67
CA ALA A 47 -7.73 -0.94 10.83
C ALA A 47 -7.40 0.45 10.23
N ARG A 48 -6.11 0.81 10.13
CA ARG A 48 -5.63 2.05 9.50
C ARG A 48 -4.66 1.76 8.35
N PRO A 49 -4.57 2.65 7.35
CA PRO A 49 -3.54 2.54 6.31
C PRO A 49 -2.16 2.59 6.95
N LEU A 50 -1.27 1.71 6.51
CA LEU A 50 0.13 1.72 6.93
C LEU A 50 0.78 3.03 6.50
N GLU A 51 1.43 3.69 7.47
CA GLU A 51 2.16 4.91 7.22
C GLU A 51 3.29 4.68 6.21
N GLY A 52 3.52 5.64 5.31
CA GLY A 52 4.50 5.50 4.22
C GLY A 52 3.92 5.04 2.88
N ILE A 53 2.80 4.30 2.87
CA ILE A 53 2.19 3.85 1.60
C ILE A 53 1.80 5.04 0.71
N ALA A 54 1.29 6.11 1.31
CA ALA A 54 0.93 7.33 0.58
C ALA A 54 2.14 8.04 -0.05
N ASP A 55 3.34 7.89 0.50
CA ASP A 55 4.57 8.40 -0.12
C ASP A 55 4.93 7.55 -1.33
N ILE A 56 4.88 6.23 -1.20
CA ILE A 56 5.21 5.31 -2.30
C ILE A 56 4.22 5.44 -3.46
N LEU A 57 2.93 5.59 -3.17
CA LEU A 57 1.91 5.82 -4.20
C LEU A 57 2.07 7.15 -4.94
N ARG A 58 2.73 8.15 -4.34
CA ARG A 58 3.04 9.42 -5.01
C ARG A 58 4.25 9.32 -5.94
N LEU A 59 5.19 8.43 -5.62
CA LEU A 59 6.43 8.24 -6.38
C LEU A 59 6.23 7.24 -7.53
N ALA A 60 5.47 6.18 -7.29
CA ALA A 60 5.28 5.13 -8.28
C ALA A 60 4.40 5.59 -9.46
N PRO A 61 4.66 5.09 -10.68
CA PRO A 61 3.87 5.45 -11.87
C PRO A 61 2.42 4.95 -11.81
N GLU A 62 2.17 3.83 -11.13
CA GLU A 62 0.83 3.30 -10.91
C GLU A 62 0.73 2.45 -9.63
N ALA A 63 -0.49 2.27 -9.12
CA ALA A 63 -0.75 1.54 -7.88
C ALA A 63 -0.29 0.07 -7.93
N ARG A 64 -0.31 -0.57 -9.10
CA ARG A 64 0.16 -1.95 -9.26
C ARG A 64 1.67 -2.05 -9.09
N SER A 65 2.43 -1.16 -9.73
CA SER A 65 3.88 -1.07 -9.60
C SER A 65 4.29 -0.75 -8.16
N ALA A 66 3.61 0.20 -7.51
CA ALA A 66 3.81 0.51 -6.10
C ALA A 66 3.66 -0.76 -5.23
N TRP A 67 2.59 -1.52 -5.44
CA TRP A 67 2.31 -2.72 -4.65
C TRP A 67 3.32 -3.85 -4.88
N LEU A 68 3.73 -4.06 -6.12
CA LEU A 68 4.74 -5.07 -6.44
C LEU A 68 6.08 -4.72 -5.79
N TRP A 69 6.50 -3.46 -5.89
CA TRP A 69 7.72 -2.96 -5.25
C TRP A 69 7.66 -3.13 -3.73
N LEU A 70 6.55 -2.75 -3.08
CA LEU A 70 6.35 -2.90 -1.63
C LEU A 70 6.49 -4.36 -1.15
N ARG A 71 6.12 -5.34 -1.98
CA ARG A 71 6.14 -6.76 -1.62
C ARG A 71 7.44 -7.47 -1.94
N GLN A 72 8.27 -6.93 -2.83
CA GLN A 72 9.48 -7.60 -3.26
C GLN A 72 10.64 -7.33 -2.28
N PRO A 73 11.39 -8.37 -1.88
CA PRO A 73 12.62 -8.18 -1.13
C PRO A 73 13.54 -7.21 -1.86
N HIS A 74 14.04 -6.22 -1.13
CA HIS A 74 14.85 -5.17 -1.72
C HIS A 74 16.27 -5.20 -1.15
N GLY A 75 17.27 -5.28 -2.02
CA GLY A 75 18.68 -5.35 -1.61
C GLY A 75 19.12 -4.16 -0.76
N ALA A 76 18.59 -2.97 -1.04
CA ALA A 76 18.86 -1.75 -0.26
C ALA A 76 18.19 -1.71 1.11
N LEU A 77 17.24 -2.61 1.40
CA LEU A 77 16.52 -2.70 2.68
C LEU A 77 16.93 -3.95 3.48
N ASN A 78 18.19 -4.36 3.37
CA ASN A 78 18.71 -5.59 3.98
C ASN A 78 17.96 -6.85 3.51
N ASN A 79 17.58 -6.92 2.22
CA ASN A 79 16.73 -7.97 1.64
C ASN A 79 15.35 -8.11 2.31
N ARG A 80 14.88 -7.10 3.05
CA ARG A 80 13.49 -7.04 3.54
C ARG A 80 12.60 -6.46 2.45
N ALA A 81 11.32 -6.86 2.46
CA ALA A 81 10.33 -6.20 1.63
C ALA A 81 10.08 -4.78 2.18
N PRO A 82 9.92 -3.74 1.34
CA PRO A 82 9.62 -2.41 1.81
C PRO A 82 8.38 -2.33 2.70
N LEU A 83 7.38 -3.20 2.48
CA LEU A 83 6.20 -3.30 3.33
C LEU A 83 6.54 -3.68 4.78
N ASP A 84 7.51 -4.59 4.98
CA ASP A 84 7.94 -5.01 6.30
C ASP A 84 8.79 -3.93 6.97
N ALA A 85 9.62 -3.23 6.19
CA ALA A 85 10.36 -2.06 6.68
C ALA A 85 9.41 -0.93 7.12
N LEU A 86 8.34 -0.66 6.37
CA LEU A 86 7.30 0.31 6.78
C LEU A 86 6.62 -0.12 8.10
N LYS A 87 6.30 -1.40 8.27
CA LYS A 87 5.74 -1.92 9.52
C LYS A 87 6.70 -1.80 10.71
N ALA A 88 8.02 -1.86 10.47
CA ALA A 88 9.05 -1.65 11.48
C ALA A 88 9.28 -0.16 11.82
N GLY A 89 8.66 0.77 11.08
CA GLY A 89 8.82 2.21 11.27
C GLY A 89 9.94 2.83 10.41
N ASP A 90 10.57 2.07 9.52
CA ASP A 90 11.70 2.49 8.68
C ASP A 90 11.24 3.33 7.46
N ARG A 91 10.25 4.21 7.64
CA ARG A 91 9.59 4.97 6.57
C ARG A 91 10.57 5.80 5.73
N GLN A 92 11.50 6.50 6.38
CA GLN A 92 12.43 7.38 5.67
C GLN A 92 13.34 6.58 4.72
N GLU A 93 13.87 5.44 5.18
CA GLU A 93 14.71 4.56 4.36
C GLU A 93 13.91 4.06 3.14
N VAL A 94 12.68 3.59 3.37
CA VAL A 94 11.80 3.11 2.31
C VAL A 94 11.49 4.19 1.26
N VAL A 95 11.22 5.43 1.68
CA VAL A 95 10.97 6.54 0.75
C VAL A 95 12.21 6.88 -0.08
N ILE A 96 13.39 6.96 0.53
CA ILE A 96 14.65 7.25 -0.20
C ILE A 96 14.91 6.19 -1.28
N VAL A 97 14.72 4.91 -0.95
CA VAL A 97 14.92 3.83 -1.92
C VAL A 97 13.88 3.92 -3.05
N ALA A 98 12.62 4.21 -2.72
CA ALA A 98 11.57 4.36 -3.72
C ALA A 98 11.83 5.55 -4.67
N GLU A 99 12.29 6.69 -4.16
CA GLU A 99 12.65 7.85 -4.98
C GLU A 99 13.72 7.47 -6.00
N ARG A 100 14.72 6.68 -5.59
CA ARG A 100 15.79 6.23 -6.49
C ARG A 100 15.29 5.24 -7.55
N ASP A 101 14.41 4.32 -7.16
CA ASP A 101 13.97 3.25 -8.06
C ASP A 101 12.85 3.68 -9.03
N PHE A 102 12.07 4.71 -8.67
CA PHE A 102 11.01 5.27 -9.52
C PHE A 102 11.40 6.56 -10.26
N ALA A 103 12.63 7.06 -10.08
CA ALA A 103 13.16 8.23 -10.78
C ALA A 103 13.28 8.06 -12.30
#